data_AF-A0A0T9RQV3-F1
#
_entry.id   AF-A0A0T9RQV3-F1
#
_cell.length_a   1.000
_cell.length_b   1.000
_cell.length_c   1.000
_cell.angle_alpha   90.00
_cell.angle_beta   90.00
_cell.angle_gamma   90.00
#
_symmetry.space_group_name_H-M   'P 1'
#
loop_
_entity.id
_entity.type
_entity.pdbx_description
1 polymer ?
#
loop_
_entity_poly.entity_id
_entity_poly.type
_entity_poly.pdbx_seq_one_letter_code
_entity_poly.pdbx_strand_id
1 'polypeptide(L)'
;MKAISEIYKRSDVIYDMIKLYIDYVLEKNTPRENMRSTTYYSAKLGAKLSVTTATKKAMADSIAKTVSESISMSNIVRTEINRKGLFLITSIDLYGKVQKSAMAARRLQIIEPGYYNSLRANNIEMLYIYIGPIISKASRRIHSNSTFDEVVNILNDMGR
;
A
#
# COMPACT_ATOMS: atom_id res chain seq x y z
N MET A 1 9.71 -31.28 3.52
CA MET A 1 8.78 -30.37 4.22
C MET A 1 8.18 -29.40 3.21
N LYS A 2 6.98 -29.70 2.71
CA LYS A 2 6.19 -28.84 1.81
C LYS A 2 5.04 -28.27 2.65
N ALA A 3 5.24 -27.10 3.26
CA ALA A 3 4.18 -26.43 4.04
C ALA A 3 4.25 -24.88 3.98
N ILE A 4 5.24 -24.31 3.28
CA ILE A 4 5.42 -22.86 3.13
C ILE A 4 5.33 -22.45 1.63
N SER A 5 4.89 -23.36 0.76
CA SER A 5 4.84 -23.12 -0.69
C SER A 5 3.43 -22.88 -1.25
N GLU A 6 2.39 -22.84 -0.42
CA GLU A 6 0.99 -22.73 -0.91
C GLU A 6 0.24 -21.44 -0.53
N ILE A 7 0.80 -20.54 0.28
CA ILE A 7 0.10 -19.30 0.70
C ILE A 7 0.45 -18.07 -0.17
N TYR A 8 1.16 -18.26 -1.29
CA TYR A 8 1.50 -17.15 -2.19
C TYR A 8 1.04 -17.40 -3.64
N LYS A 9 -0.21 -17.84 -3.80
CA LYS A 9 -0.98 -17.41 -4.97
C LYS A 9 -1.43 -15.98 -4.67
N ARG A 10 -0.96 -14.98 -5.44
CA ARG A 10 -1.48 -13.60 -5.38
C ARG A 10 -3.01 -13.64 -5.45
N SER A 11 -3.67 -13.59 -4.30
CA SER A 11 -5.13 -13.75 -4.22
C SER A 11 -5.84 -12.40 -4.33
N ASP A 12 -5.14 -11.31 -4.02
CA ASP A 12 -5.68 -9.96 -4.04
C ASP A 12 -4.64 -8.89 -4.39
N VAL A 13 -4.76 -8.35 -5.61
CA VAL A 13 -3.91 -7.24 -6.07
C VAL A 13 -4.16 -5.97 -5.25
N ILE A 14 -5.37 -5.77 -4.74
CA ILE A 14 -5.68 -4.59 -3.93
C ILE A 14 -4.92 -4.64 -2.62
N TYR A 15 -4.96 -5.78 -1.92
CA TYR A 15 -4.11 -6.02 -0.76
C TYR A 15 -2.63 -5.74 -1.05
N ASP A 16 -2.08 -6.28 -2.14
CA ASP A 16 -0.68 -6.04 -2.52
C ASP A 16 -0.38 -4.54 -2.69
N MET A 17 -1.25 -3.81 -3.39
CA MET A 17 -1.06 -2.38 -3.61
C MET A 17 -1.14 -1.57 -2.32
N ILE A 18 -2.06 -1.89 -1.41
CA ILE A 18 -2.21 -1.23 -0.11
C ILE A 18 -1.01 -1.56 0.79
N LYS A 19 -0.56 -2.82 0.81
CA LYS A 19 0.61 -3.24 1.56
C LYS A 19 1.86 -2.49 1.10
N LEU A 20 2.10 -2.40 -0.22
CA LEU A 20 3.23 -1.65 -0.78
C LEU A 20 3.19 -0.17 -0.38
N TYR A 21 2.00 0.43 -0.25
CA TYR A 21 1.86 1.81 0.22
C TYR A 21 2.23 1.94 1.69
N ILE A 22 1.70 1.05 2.54
CA ILE A 22 1.98 1.06 3.97
C ILE A 22 3.46 0.81 4.24
N ASP A 23 4.07 -0.18 3.59
CA ASP A 23 5.51 -0.44 3.68
C ASP A 23 6.32 0.79 3.30
N TYR A 24 6.00 1.42 2.15
CA TYR A 24 6.64 2.66 1.70
C TYR A 24 6.53 3.79 2.74
N VAL A 25 5.34 4.01 3.29
CA VAL A 25 5.08 5.06 4.27
C VAL A 25 5.80 4.79 5.59
N LEU A 26 5.74 3.55 6.09
CA LEU A 26 6.41 3.18 7.34
C LEU A 26 7.94 3.29 7.20
N GLU A 27 8.49 2.91 6.05
CA GLU A 27 9.93 3.03 5.78
C GLU A 27 10.37 4.49 5.65
N LYS A 28 9.59 5.32 4.94
CA LYS A 28 9.85 6.77 4.80
C LYS A 28 9.80 7.52 6.13
N ASN A 29 8.91 7.14 7.04
CA ASN A 29 8.70 7.78 8.35
C ASN A 29 9.42 7.07 9.51
N THR A 30 10.32 6.13 9.20
CA THR A 30 11.26 5.52 10.15
C THR A 30 12.53 6.38 10.18
N PRO A 31 12.87 7.05 11.29
CA PRO A 31 14.18 7.67 11.49
C PRO A 31 15.33 6.74 11.08
N ARG A 32 16.18 7.21 10.16
CA ARG A 32 17.25 6.44 9.49
C ARG A 32 18.35 5.94 10.42
N GLU A 33 18.34 6.26 11.70
CA GLU A 33 19.53 6.13 12.52
C GLU A 33 20.02 4.71 12.78
N ASN A 34 19.21 3.64 12.77
CA ASN A 34 19.78 2.29 13.01
C ASN A 34 18.97 1.17 12.35
N MET A 35 19.43 0.75 11.18
CA MET A 35 18.86 -0.30 10.30
C MET A 35 18.79 -1.72 10.91
N ARG A 36 18.89 -1.89 12.23
CA ARG A 36 18.81 -3.19 12.92
C ARG A 36 17.93 -3.23 14.18
N SER A 37 17.61 -2.11 14.82
CA SER A 37 16.69 -2.07 15.97
C SER A 37 16.43 -0.63 16.41
N THR A 38 15.44 0.05 15.81
CA THR A 38 15.15 1.43 16.21
C THR A 38 14.08 1.46 17.29
N THR A 39 14.52 1.80 18.49
CA THR A 39 13.70 2.14 19.66
C THR A 39 13.15 3.55 19.50
N TYR A 40 11.84 3.68 19.33
CA TYR A 40 11.11 4.95 19.25
C TYR A 40 10.52 5.34 20.60
N TYR A 41 10.54 6.65 20.87
CA TYR A 41 9.81 7.25 21.98
C TYR A 41 8.39 7.56 21.51
N SER A 42 7.42 6.77 21.96
CA SER A 42 6.01 7.13 21.88
C SER A 42 5.71 8.11 23.02
N ALA A 43 5.51 9.39 22.71
CA ALA A 43 5.22 10.41 23.73
C ALA A 43 3.94 10.10 24.53
N LYS A 44 3.03 9.32 23.95
CA LYS A 44 1.71 9.00 24.53
C LYS A 44 1.74 7.85 25.54
N LEU A 45 2.80 7.02 25.55
CA LEU A 45 2.87 5.83 26.41
C LEU A 45 4.10 5.80 27.32
N GLY A 46 5.02 6.78 27.23
CA GLY A 46 6.23 6.82 28.05
C GLY A 46 7.18 5.64 27.81
N ALA A 47 6.90 4.80 26.81
CA ALA A 47 7.63 3.57 26.54
C ALA A 47 8.50 3.70 25.29
N LYS A 48 9.77 3.36 25.47
CA LYS A 48 10.75 3.10 24.40
C LYS A 48 10.31 1.86 23.62
N LEU A 49 9.50 2.01 22.59
CA LEU A 49 9.06 0.91 21.73
C LEU A 49 10.13 0.62 20.67
N SER A 50 10.85 -0.50 20.81
CA SER A 50 11.72 -1.03 19.76
C SER A 50 10.89 -1.59 18.61
N VAL A 51 10.64 -0.78 17.59
CA VAL A 51 9.94 -1.21 16.38
C VAL A 51 10.96 -1.81 15.42
N THR A 52 11.05 -3.13 15.43
CA THR A 52 11.94 -3.88 14.52
C THR A 52 11.36 -3.92 13.11
N THR A 53 12.20 -4.24 12.11
CA THR A 53 11.74 -4.49 10.73
C THR A 53 10.66 -5.58 10.68
N ALA A 54 10.75 -6.61 11.51
CA ALA A 54 9.74 -7.66 11.60
C ALA A 54 8.40 -7.12 12.13
N THR A 55 8.44 -6.28 13.18
CA THR A 55 7.26 -5.60 13.73
C THR A 55 6.60 -4.71 12.69
N LYS A 56 7.37 -3.91 11.92
CA LYS A 56 6.82 -3.08 10.85
C LYS A 56 6.12 -3.89 9.77
N LYS A 57 6.73 -5.00 9.33
CA LYS A 57 6.13 -5.88 8.34
C LYS A 57 4.83 -6.51 8.84
N ALA A 58 4.80 -6.97 10.09
CA ALA A 58 3.58 -7.51 10.69
C ALA A 58 2.48 -6.44 10.80
N MET A 59 2.82 -5.21 11.18
CA MET A 59 1.90 -4.08 11.18
C MET A 59 1.39 -3.78 9.77
N ALA A 60 2.28 -3.71 8.78
CA ALA A 60 1.92 -3.49 7.39
C ALA A 60 0.95 -4.55 6.89
N ASP A 61 1.22 -5.82 7.16
CA ASP A 61 0.36 -6.93 6.77
C ASP A 61 -1.03 -6.83 7.39
N SER A 62 -1.12 -6.56 8.70
CA SER A 62 -2.39 -6.46 9.42
C SER A 62 -3.22 -5.27 8.97
N ILE A 63 -2.61 -4.10 8.83
CA ILE A 63 -3.28 -2.88 8.39
C ILE A 63 -3.73 -3.06 6.94
N ALA A 64 -2.84 -3.56 6.06
CA ALA A 64 -3.16 -3.76 4.65
C ALA A 64 -4.35 -4.68 4.45
N LYS A 65 -4.43 -5.75 5.25
CA LYS A 65 -5.56 -6.68 5.20
C LYS A 65 -6.87 -5.98 5.54
N THR A 66 -6.90 -5.30 6.68
CA THR A 66 -8.10 -4.56 7.16
C THR A 66 -8.55 -3.53 6.13
N VAL A 67 -7.62 -2.73 5.60
CA VAL A 67 -7.90 -1.68 4.61
C VAL A 67 -8.34 -2.28 3.27
N SER A 68 -7.72 -3.37 2.81
CA SER A 68 -8.12 -4.01 1.55
C SER A 68 -9.53 -4.59 1.61
N GLU A 69 -9.95 -5.09 2.78
CA GLU A 69 -11.28 -5.66 3.01
C GLU A 69 -12.35 -4.56 3.13
N SER A 70 -12.00 -3.36 3.56
CA SER A 70 -12.93 -2.22 3.68
C SER A 70 -13.20 -1.49 2.36
N ILE A 71 -12.37 -1.70 1.34
CA ILE A 71 -12.56 -1.05 0.03
C ILE A 71 -13.82 -1.62 -0.62
N SER A 72 -14.88 -0.80 -0.60
CA SER A 72 -16.15 -1.08 -1.28
C SER A 72 -15.96 -1.14 -2.79
N MET A 73 -15.69 -2.33 -3.30
CA MET A 73 -15.58 -2.64 -4.72
C MET A 73 -16.36 -3.91 -5.02
N SER A 74 -17.03 -3.96 -6.18
CA SER A 74 -17.78 -5.16 -6.55
C SER A 74 -16.85 -6.37 -6.67
N ASN A 75 -17.30 -7.51 -6.17
CA ASN A 75 -16.56 -8.78 -6.27
C ASN A 75 -16.20 -9.11 -7.73
N ILE A 76 -17.02 -8.68 -8.70
CA ILE A 76 -16.75 -8.82 -10.13
C ILE A 76 -15.49 -8.04 -10.51
N VAL A 77 -15.39 -6.75 -10.15
CA VAL A 77 -14.22 -5.93 -10.49
C VAL A 77 -12.98 -6.47 -9.78
N ARG A 78 -13.08 -6.83 -8.50
CA ARG A 78 -11.94 -7.41 -7.75
C ARG A 78 -11.47 -8.73 -8.36
N THR A 79 -12.40 -9.62 -8.72
CA THR A 79 -12.10 -10.90 -9.37
C THR A 79 -11.47 -10.70 -10.75
N GLU A 80 -11.98 -9.76 -11.54
CA GLU A 80 -11.42 -9.45 -12.86
C GLU A 80 -9.98 -8.92 -12.72
N ILE A 81 -9.73 -7.99 -11.79
CA ILE A 81 -8.38 -7.48 -11.49
C ILE A 81 -7.45 -8.64 -11.09
N ASN A 82 -7.90 -9.56 -10.25
CA ASN A 82 -7.09 -10.68 -9.78
C ASN A 82 -6.88 -11.77 -10.85
N ARG A 83 -7.87 -12.02 -11.71
CA ARG A 83 -7.80 -13.05 -12.77
C ARG A 83 -7.01 -12.61 -13.99
N LYS A 84 -7.22 -11.37 -14.43
CA LYS A 84 -6.69 -10.87 -15.70
C LYS A 84 -5.52 -9.90 -15.50
N GLY A 85 -5.33 -9.35 -14.30
CA GLY A 85 -4.25 -8.39 -14.04
C GLY A 85 -4.25 -7.24 -15.06
N LEU A 86 -3.05 -6.79 -15.46
CA LEU A 86 -2.84 -5.78 -16.50
C LEU A 86 -3.54 -6.08 -17.84
N PHE A 87 -3.91 -7.34 -18.14
CA PHE A 87 -4.53 -7.71 -19.43
C PHE A 87 -5.96 -7.17 -19.61
N LEU A 88 -6.64 -6.76 -18.54
CA LEU A 88 -7.91 -6.00 -18.68
C LEU A 88 -7.70 -4.68 -19.39
N ILE A 89 -6.52 -4.10 -19.28
CA ILE A 89 -6.22 -2.80 -19.85
C ILE A 89 -5.96 -2.98 -21.36
N THR A 90 -5.33 -4.07 -21.79
CA THR A 90 -4.85 -4.23 -23.16
C THR A 90 -5.88 -4.72 -24.19
N SER A 91 -7.14 -4.96 -23.81
CA SER A 91 -8.18 -5.36 -24.79
C SER A 91 -8.69 -4.14 -25.56
N ILE A 92 -8.73 -4.25 -26.90
CA ILE A 92 -8.96 -3.18 -27.88
C ILE A 92 -10.22 -2.33 -27.62
N ASP A 93 -11.27 -2.88 -27.00
CA ASP A 93 -12.49 -2.14 -26.62
C ASP A 93 -12.29 -1.11 -25.48
N LEU A 94 -11.10 -1.09 -24.86
CA LEU A 94 -10.85 -0.36 -23.61
C LEU A 94 -9.77 0.73 -23.72
N TYR A 95 -9.41 1.19 -24.93
CA TYR A 95 -8.40 2.25 -25.13
C TYR A 95 -8.61 3.46 -24.19
N GLY A 96 -9.87 3.88 -23.98
CA GLY A 96 -10.21 4.96 -23.04
C GLY A 96 -9.98 4.63 -21.56
N LYS A 97 -10.13 3.36 -21.15
CA LYS A 97 -9.78 2.92 -19.78
C LYS A 97 -8.27 2.82 -19.61
N VAL A 98 -7.54 2.37 -20.64
CA VAL A 98 -6.06 2.37 -20.64
C VAL A 98 -5.52 3.75 -20.43
N GLN A 99 -6.02 4.71 -21.19
CA GLN A 99 -5.57 6.08 -21.12
C GLN A 99 -5.82 6.67 -19.73
N LYS A 100 -7.00 6.45 -19.14
CA LYS A 100 -7.31 6.89 -17.76
C LYS A 100 -6.39 6.26 -16.72
N SER A 101 -6.16 4.96 -16.82
CA SER A 101 -5.23 4.24 -15.92
C SER A 101 -3.78 4.71 -16.08
N ALA A 102 -3.33 4.94 -17.32
CA ALA A 102 -2.01 5.49 -17.63
C ALA A 102 -1.85 6.90 -17.05
N MET A 103 -2.87 7.76 -17.19
CA MET A 103 -2.88 9.10 -16.62
C MET A 103 -2.85 9.06 -15.09
N ALA A 104 -3.60 8.14 -14.46
CA ALA A 104 -3.56 7.96 -13.01
C ALA A 104 -2.17 7.54 -12.52
N ALA A 105 -1.53 6.57 -13.19
CA ALA A 105 -0.17 6.14 -12.88
C ALA A 105 0.86 7.26 -13.11
N ARG A 106 0.73 8.03 -14.19
CA ARG A 106 1.61 9.17 -14.48
C ARG A 106 1.45 10.29 -13.45
N ARG A 107 0.22 10.56 -13.00
CA ARG A 107 -0.02 11.49 -11.89
C ARG A 107 0.64 10.98 -10.61
N LEU A 108 0.52 9.68 -10.32
CA LEU A 108 1.16 9.07 -9.15
C LEU A 108 2.69 9.24 -9.19
N GLN A 109 3.30 9.02 -10.35
CA GLN A 109 4.75 9.20 -10.56
C GLN A 109 5.23 10.60 -10.18
N ILE A 110 4.41 11.63 -10.41
CA ILE A 110 4.75 13.02 -10.09
C ILE A 110 4.56 13.30 -8.59
N ILE A 111 3.45 12.86 -8.00
CA ILE A 111 3.09 13.22 -6.62
C ILE A 111 3.83 12.38 -5.57
N GLU A 112 4.04 11.09 -5.82
CA GLU A 112 4.63 10.12 -4.89
C GLU A 112 5.48 9.11 -5.67
N PRO A 113 6.66 9.52 -6.18
CA PRO A 113 7.50 8.68 -7.05
C PRO A 113 7.98 7.39 -6.36
N GLY A 114 8.19 7.43 -5.04
CA GLY A 114 8.59 6.25 -4.27
C GLY A 114 7.54 5.14 -4.31
N TYR A 115 6.28 5.50 -4.06
CA TYR A 115 5.17 4.54 -4.15
C TYR A 115 4.92 4.09 -5.60
N TYR A 116 5.01 5.00 -6.57
CA TYR A 116 4.95 4.64 -8.00
C TYR A 116 5.95 3.55 -8.36
N ASN A 117 7.22 3.70 -7.92
CA ASN A 117 8.27 2.73 -8.21
C ASN A 117 7.95 1.36 -7.61
N SER A 118 7.41 1.31 -6.38
CA SER A 118 6.98 0.06 -5.75
C SER A 118 5.87 -0.64 -6.54
N LEU A 119 4.88 0.10 -7.05
CA LEU A 119 3.83 -0.47 -7.90
C LEU A 119 4.36 -0.91 -9.27
N ARG A 120 5.26 -0.12 -9.86
CA ARG A 120 5.86 -0.39 -11.18
C ARG A 120 6.74 -1.63 -11.15
N ALA A 121 7.52 -1.83 -10.09
CA ALA A 121 8.31 -3.04 -9.89
C ALA A 121 7.45 -4.31 -9.82
N ASN A 122 6.16 -4.15 -9.47
CA ASN A 122 5.18 -5.21 -9.38
C ASN A 122 4.25 -5.29 -10.60
N ASN A 123 4.45 -4.42 -11.61
CA ASN A 123 3.61 -4.29 -12.81
C ASN A 123 2.11 -4.07 -12.47
N ILE A 124 1.81 -3.21 -11.50
CA ILE A 124 0.45 -2.92 -11.05
C ILE A 124 0.16 -1.42 -10.92
N GLU A 125 1.06 -0.55 -11.38
CA GLU A 125 0.94 0.91 -11.26
C GLU A 125 -0.30 1.47 -11.96
N MET A 126 -0.70 0.89 -13.10
CA MET A 126 -1.89 1.34 -13.84
C MET A 126 -3.19 1.03 -13.09
N LEU A 127 -3.17 0.09 -12.13
CA LEU A 127 -4.31 -0.21 -11.28
C LEU A 127 -4.50 0.81 -10.15
N TYR A 128 -3.58 1.78 -10.02
CA TYR A 128 -3.70 2.88 -9.06
C TYR A 128 -5.02 3.64 -9.18
N ILE A 129 -5.64 3.68 -10.36
CA ILE A 129 -6.96 4.30 -10.53
C ILE A 129 -8.03 3.77 -9.56
N TYR A 130 -7.95 2.49 -9.16
CA TYR A 130 -8.93 1.84 -8.28
C TYR A 130 -8.74 2.20 -6.81
N ILE A 131 -7.51 2.45 -6.37
CA ILE A 131 -7.19 2.77 -4.97
C ILE A 131 -6.78 4.24 -4.78
N GLY A 132 -6.63 5.01 -5.86
CA GLY A 132 -6.12 6.37 -5.81
C GLY A 132 -6.83 7.27 -4.80
N PRO A 133 -8.17 7.23 -4.66
CA PRO A 133 -8.87 8.01 -3.65
C PRO A 133 -8.46 7.69 -2.20
N ILE A 134 -8.29 6.41 -1.84
CA ILE A 134 -7.93 6.00 -0.47
C ILE A 134 -6.49 6.42 -0.14
N ILE A 135 -5.58 6.19 -1.10
CA ILE A 135 -4.17 6.57 -0.97
C ILE A 135 -4.02 8.09 -0.86
N SER A 136 -4.74 8.85 -1.71
CA SER A 136 -4.65 10.31 -1.73
C SER A 136 -5.22 10.96 -0.46
N LYS A 137 -6.20 10.33 0.20
CA LYS A 137 -6.72 10.78 1.50
C LYS A 137 -5.69 10.56 2.60
N ALA A 138 -5.07 9.37 2.63
CA ALA A 138 -4.05 9.04 3.62
C ALA A 138 -2.80 9.92 3.47
N SER A 139 -2.29 10.04 2.24
CA SER A 139 -1.08 10.82 1.96
C SER A 139 -1.23 12.30 2.33
N ARG A 140 -2.42 12.87 2.18
CA ARG A 140 -2.70 14.26 2.59
C ARG A 140 -2.65 14.47 4.10
N ARG A 141 -2.93 13.42 4.88
CA ARG A 141 -2.88 13.48 6.36
C ARG A 141 -1.47 13.25 6.90
N ILE A 142 -0.61 12.58 6.12
CA ILE A 142 0.77 12.27 6.52
C ILE A 142 1.67 13.44 6.12
N HIS A 143 2.25 14.11 7.13
CA HIS A 143 3.15 15.24 6.94
C HIS A 143 4.60 14.80 7.20
N SER A 144 5.57 15.59 6.73
CA SER A 144 7.00 15.28 6.90
C SER A 144 7.46 15.23 8.36
N ASN A 145 6.72 15.86 9.27
CA ASN A 145 6.97 15.89 10.70
C ASN A 145 6.03 14.96 11.50
N SER A 146 5.19 14.16 10.83
CA SER A 146 4.29 13.23 11.53
C SER A 146 5.09 12.20 12.31
N THR A 147 4.65 11.92 13.54
CA THR A 147 5.26 10.87 14.35
C THR A 147 4.91 9.48 13.82
N PHE A 148 5.71 8.47 14.14
CA PHE A 148 5.43 7.09 13.73
C PHE A 148 4.03 6.63 14.17
N ASP A 149 3.62 6.99 15.40
CA ASP A 149 2.29 6.65 15.93
C ASP A 149 1.17 7.37 15.17
N GLU A 150 1.35 8.64 14.81
CA GLU A 150 0.39 9.37 13.95
C GLU A 150 0.24 8.69 12.60
N VAL A 151 1.36 8.30 11.99
CA VAL A 151 1.36 7.60 10.70
C VAL A 151 0.60 6.28 10.80
N VAL A 152 0.90 5.45 11.80
CA VAL A 152 0.20 4.16 12.01
C VAL A 152 -1.30 4.37 12.24
N ASN A 153 -1.69 5.40 12.99
CA ASN A 153 -3.10 5.72 13.20
C ASN A 153 -3.80 6.15 11.90
N ILE A 154 -3.18 7.02 11.10
CA ILE A 154 -3.70 7.44 9.80
C ILE A 154 -3.89 6.24 8.87
N LEU A 155 -2.93 5.31 8.84
CA LEU A 155 -2.99 4.11 8.01
C LEU A 155 -4.12 3.16 8.45
N ASN A 156 -4.35 2.99 9.76
CA ASN A 156 -5.48 2.22 10.28
C ASN A 156 -6.84 2.87 9.93
N ASP A 157 -6.92 4.19 9.96
CA ASP A 157 -8.13 4.92 9.60
C ASP A 157 -8.47 4.84 8.10
N MET A 158 -7.56 4.38 7.25
CA MET A 158 -7.90 4.10 5.84
C MET A 158 -9.00 3.04 5.74
N GLY A 159 -9.04 2.11 6.72
CA GLY A 159 -9.98 1.01 6.73
C GLY A 159 -11.38 1.35 7.24
N ARG A 160 -11.60 2.60 7.67
CA ARG A 160 -12.78 3.05 8.40
C ARG A 160 -13.64 4.04 7.61
#